data_AF-A0A6H0A5Z2-F1
#
_entry.id   AF-A0A6H0A5Z2-F1
#
_cell.length_a   1.000
_cell.length_b   1.000
_cell.length_c   1.000
_cell.angle_alpha   90.00
_cell.angle_beta   90.00
_cell.angle_gamma   90.00
#
_symmetry.space_group_name_H-M   'P 1'
#
loop_
_entity.id
_entity.type
_entity.pdbx_description
1 polymer ?
#
loop_
_entity_poly.entity_id
_entity_poly.type
_entity_poly.pdbx_seq_one_letter_code
_entity_poly.pdbx_strand_id
1 'polypeptide(L)'
;MDDDFYFFWQMNLLITVPLSSRKMKFIKSKDIPDFDEAIARISDLNIIPLSFYVLGFSYMDISNYISVPEKIVKKRIDRAKEKVLEVYPSFRAFVTDCYRSRKIYFFIENVYEYVMLINC
;
A
#
# COMPACT_ATOMS: atom_id res chain seq x y z
N MET A 1 2.44 -14.19 -19.57
CA MET A 1 1.17 -14.02 -18.83
C MET A 1 1.34 -13.02 -17.69
N ASP A 2 2.52 -12.94 -17.07
CA ASP A 2 2.78 -11.98 -15.98
C ASP A 2 2.97 -10.52 -16.44
N ASP A 3 3.54 -10.30 -17.62
CA ASP A 3 3.78 -8.94 -18.16
C ASP A 3 2.47 -8.19 -18.39
N ASP A 4 1.45 -8.84 -18.96
CA ASP A 4 0.17 -8.20 -19.25
C ASP A 4 -0.53 -7.72 -17.96
N PHE A 5 -0.40 -8.47 -16.87
CA PHE A 5 -0.95 -8.09 -15.57
C PHE A 5 -0.23 -6.87 -14.97
N TYR A 6 1.10 -6.80 -15.11
CA TYR A 6 1.88 -5.62 -14.72
C TYR A 6 1.47 -4.39 -15.53
N PHE A 7 1.26 -4.54 -16.85
CA PHE A 7 0.77 -3.44 -17.71
C PHE A 7 -0.64 -2.99 -17.30
N PHE A 8 -1.58 -3.91 -17.07
CA PHE A 8 -2.93 -3.54 -16.62
C PHE A 8 -2.91 -2.86 -15.25
N TRP A 9 -2.03 -3.28 -14.36
CA TRP A 9 -1.88 -2.69 -13.04
C TRP A 9 -1.23 -1.29 -13.07
N GLN A 10 -0.20 -1.08 -13.89
CA GLN A 10 0.36 0.24 -14.18
C GLN A 10 -0.69 1.17 -14.81
N MET A 11 -1.52 0.66 -15.72
CA MET A 11 -2.63 1.42 -16.31
C MET A 11 -3.70 1.79 -15.28
N ASN A 12 -4.02 0.89 -14.34
CA ASN A 12 -4.99 1.18 -13.29
C ASN A 12 -4.46 2.24 -12.30
N LEU A 13 -3.15 2.22 -12.02
CA LEU A 13 -2.46 3.31 -11.31
C LEU A 13 -2.51 4.62 -12.09
N LEU A 14 -2.27 4.63 -13.40
CA LEU A 14 -2.33 5.85 -14.21
C LEU A 14 -3.76 6.44 -14.32
N ILE A 15 -4.80 5.60 -14.25
CA ILE A 15 -6.21 6.03 -14.25
C ILE A 15 -6.65 6.56 -12.88
N THR A 16 -6.16 5.97 -11.78
CA THR A 16 -6.54 6.34 -10.40
C THR A 16 -5.66 7.42 -9.79
N VAL A 17 -4.44 7.61 -10.30
CA VAL A 17 -3.63 8.80 -10.02
C VAL A 17 -4.45 9.99 -10.46
N PRO A 18 -4.73 10.97 -9.58
CA PRO A 18 -5.39 12.19 -10.01
C PRO A 18 -4.54 12.79 -11.13
N LEU A 19 -5.12 13.00 -12.31
CA LEU A 19 -4.55 13.80 -13.39
C LEU A 19 -4.47 15.27 -12.94
N SER A 20 -3.78 15.56 -11.84
CA SER A 20 -3.72 16.87 -11.25
C SER A 20 -2.57 17.66 -11.85
N SER A 21 -2.82 18.14 -13.07
CA SER A 21 -2.38 19.48 -13.51
C SER A 21 -3.03 20.59 -12.67
N ARG A 22 -3.91 20.24 -11.70
CA ARG A 22 -4.36 21.17 -10.66
C ARG A 22 -3.20 21.46 -9.72
N LYS A 23 -2.58 22.65 -9.88
CA LYS A 23 -1.77 23.29 -8.86
C LYS A 23 -2.60 23.44 -7.58
N MET A 24 -2.62 22.40 -6.77
CA MET A 24 -3.43 22.33 -5.56
C MET A 24 -2.54 22.80 -4.41
N LYS A 25 -3.01 23.86 -3.74
CA LYS A 25 -2.23 24.67 -2.80
C LYS A 25 -1.47 23.80 -1.80
N PHE A 26 -0.15 24.00 -1.76
CA PHE A 26 0.73 23.48 -0.72
C PHE A 26 0.26 24.07 0.62
N ILE A 27 -0.43 23.27 1.43
CA ILE A 27 -0.73 23.65 2.81
C ILE A 27 0.51 23.32 3.63
N LYS A 28 1.33 24.33 3.91
CA LYS A 28 2.36 24.25 4.94
C LYS A 28 1.70 24.60 6.28
N SER A 29 1.70 23.66 7.23
CA SER A 29 1.95 23.91 8.66
C SER A 29 1.75 22.64 9.50
N LYS A 30 2.76 22.33 10.32
CA LYS A 30 2.81 21.56 11.59
C LYS A 30 1.86 20.35 11.73
N ASP A 31 2.45 19.18 11.95
CA ASP A 31 1.83 17.85 12.09
C ASP A 31 1.45 17.17 10.76
N ILE A 32 2.40 17.15 9.81
CA ILE A 32 2.32 16.20 8.70
C ILE A 32 2.59 14.81 9.31
N PRO A 33 1.65 13.85 9.20
CA PRO A 33 1.89 12.49 9.66
C PRO A 33 3.15 11.94 9.00
N ASP A 34 4.05 11.39 9.81
CA ASP A 34 5.32 10.86 9.31
C ASP A 34 5.09 9.43 8.77
N PHE A 35 5.23 9.29 7.46
CA PHE A 35 5.10 8.00 6.80
C PHE A 35 6.16 7.01 7.28
N ASP A 36 7.41 7.47 7.41
CA ASP A 36 8.52 6.60 7.78
C ASP A 36 8.33 6.09 9.20
N GLU A 37 7.82 6.94 10.10
CA GLU A 37 7.41 6.52 11.45
C GLU A 37 6.29 5.47 11.41
N ALA A 38 5.26 5.68 10.59
CA ALA A 38 4.14 4.74 10.48
C ALA A 38 4.60 3.37 9.94
N ILE A 39 5.46 3.36 8.92
CA ILE A 39 6.01 2.13 8.33
C ILE A 39 6.94 1.40 9.32
N ALA A 40 7.83 2.13 10.01
CA ALA A 40 8.76 1.53 10.98
C ALA A 40 8.07 0.81 12.15
N ARG A 41 6.82 1.19 12.46
CA ARG A 41 6.00 0.52 13.50
C ARG A 41 5.37 -0.79 13.05
N ILE A 42 5.36 -1.07 11.74
CA ILE A 42 4.74 -2.27 11.17
C ILE A 42 5.82 -3.32 10.94
N SER A 43 5.65 -4.52 11.50
CA SER A 43 6.56 -5.64 11.23
C SER A 43 6.53 -6.06 9.76
N ASP A 44 7.66 -6.50 9.21
CA ASP A 44 7.81 -7.02 7.84
C ASP A 44 6.73 -8.05 7.47
N LEU A 45 6.40 -8.96 8.39
CA LEU A 45 5.34 -9.97 8.22
C LEU A 45 3.96 -9.40 7.90
N ASN A 46 3.68 -8.16 8.32
CA ASN A 46 2.43 -7.45 8.08
C ASN A 46 2.56 -6.41 6.96
N ILE A 47 3.78 -5.94 6.63
CA ILE A 47 4.04 -5.00 5.52
C ILE A 47 3.62 -5.61 4.18
N ILE A 48 4.01 -6.85 3.90
CA ILE A 48 3.68 -7.50 2.61
C ILE A 48 2.16 -7.55 2.38
N PRO A 49 1.33 -8.17 3.23
CA PRO A 49 -0.12 -8.19 3.01
C PRO A 49 -0.77 -6.80 3.04
N LEU A 50 -0.23 -5.85 3.83
CA LEU A 50 -0.68 -4.46 3.78
C LEU A 50 -0.41 -3.83 2.41
N SER A 51 0.76 -4.10 1.81
CA SER A 51 1.16 -3.56 0.52
C SER A 51 0.19 -3.97 -0.58
N PHE A 52 -0.10 -5.26 -0.69
CA PHE A 52 -1.13 -5.73 -1.62
C PHE A 52 -2.50 -5.08 -1.35
N TYR A 53 -2.90 -4.94 -0.09
CA TYR A 53 -4.19 -4.35 0.26
C TYR A 53 -4.31 -2.86 -0.11
N VAL A 54 -3.26 -2.07 0.12
CA VAL A 54 -3.19 -0.65 -0.28
C VAL A 54 -3.29 -0.50 -1.80
N LEU A 55 -2.77 -1.48 -2.54
CA LEU A 55 -2.80 -1.55 -4.00
C LEU A 55 -4.13 -2.14 -4.56
N GLY A 56 -5.09 -2.45 -3.68
CA GLY A 56 -6.46 -2.80 -4.07
C GLY A 56 -6.74 -4.30 -4.25
N PHE A 57 -5.81 -5.18 -3.89
CA PHE A 57 -6.04 -6.63 -3.96
C PHE A 57 -7.05 -7.09 -2.90
N SER A 58 -7.88 -8.08 -3.26
CA SER A 58 -8.81 -8.67 -2.30
C SER A 58 -8.07 -9.55 -1.28
N TYR A 59 -8.67 -9.80 -0.11
CA TYR A 59 -8.04 -10.70 0.88
C TYR A 59 -7.83 -12.11 0.33
N MET A 60 -8.70 -12.58 -0.56
CA MET A 60 -8.57 -13.86 -1.25
C MET A 60 -7.38 -13.87 -2.20
N ASP A 61 -7.19 -12.82 -3.02
CA ASP A 61 -6.03 -12.73 -3.91
C ASP A 61 -4.75 -12.73 -3.10
N ILE A 62 -4.69 -11.92 -2.04
CA ILE A 62 -3.54 -11.85 -1.13
C ILE A 62 -3.28 -13.23 -0.52
N SER A 63 -4.32 -13.91 -0.02
CA SER A 63 -4.23 -15.26 0.55
C SER A 63 -3.56 -16.24 -0.41
N ASN A 64 -3.88 -16.15 -1.71
CA ASN A 64 -3.30 -16.98 -2.75
C ASN A 64 -1.84 -16.63 -3.02
N TYR A 65 -1.52 -15.33 -3.15
CA TYR A 65 -0.14 -14.87 -3.38
C TYR A 65 0.80 -15.23 -2.22
N ILE A 66 0.35 -15.01 -0.98
CA ILE A 66 1.21 -15.20 0.19
C ILE A 66 1.08 -16.58 0.86
N SER A 67 0.29 -17.49 0.27
CA SER A 67 0.07 -18.86 0.73
C SER A 67 -0.27 -19.02 2.22
N VAL A 68 -1.08 -18.10 2.75
CA VAL A 68 -1.67 -18.23 4.11
C VAL A 68 -3.17 -18.00 4.07
N PRO A 69 -3.96 -18.61 4.97
CA PRO A 69 -5.41 -18.44 4.98
C PRO A 69 -5.88 -16.98 5.04
N GLU A 70 -6.97 -16.66 4.34
CA GLU A 70 -7.58 -15.32 4.29
C GLU A 70 -7.80 -14.70 5.68
N LYS A 71 -8.20 -15.52 6.67
CA LYS A 71 -8.35 -15.06 8.06
C LYS A 71 -7.04 -14.53 8.66
N ILE A 72 -5.91 -15.14 8.32
CA ILE A 72 -4.58 -14.68 8.75
C ILE A 72 -4.21 -13.40 8.01
N VAL A 73 -4.46 -13.33 6.70
CA VAL A 73 -4.25 -12.11 5.89
C VAL A 73 -4.99 -10.92 6.52
N LYS A 74 -6.28 -11.07 6.76
CA LYS A 74 -7.12 -10.04 7.39
C LYS A 74 -6.53 -9.58 8.73
N LYS A 75 -6.16 -10.53 9.60
CA LYS A 75 -5.56 -10.22 10.91
C LYS A 75 -4.23 -9.45 10.79
N ARG A 76 -3.39 -9.78 9.81
CA ARG A 76 -2.12 -9.07 9.56
C ARG A 76 -2.37 -7.65 9.09
N ILE A 77 -3.32 -7.47 8.17
CA ILE A 77 -3.72 -6.15 7.66
C ILE A 77 -4.35 -5.30 8.76
N ASP A 78 -5.24 -5.86 9.58
CA ASP A 78 -5.88 -5.14 10.69
C ASP A 78 -4.83 -4.66 11.72
N ARG A 79 -3.86 -5.51 12.07
CA ARG A 79 -2.72 -5.10 12.92
C ARG A 79 -1.87 -3.99 12.29
N ALA A 80 -1.63 -4.05 10.99
CA ALA A 80 -0.88 -2.99 10.31
C ALA A 80 -1.66 -1.67 10.30
N LYS A 81 -2.99 -1.73 10.06
CA LYS A 81 -3.88 -0.58 10.15
C LYS A 81 -3.87 0.04 11.54
N GLU A 82 -3.91 -0.76 12.61
CA GLU A 82 -3.80 -0.27 13.99
C GLU A 82 -2.53 0.56 14.18
N LYS A 83 -1.38 0.10 13.65
CA LYS A 83 -0.11 0.84 13.72
C LYS A 83 -0.12 2.13 12.90
N VAL A 84 -0.71 2.11 11.71
CA VAL A 84 -0.91 3.33 10.91
C VAL A 84 -1.76 4.36 11.66
N LEU A 85 -2.80 3.92 12.37
CA LEU A 85 -3.70 4.79 13.13
C LEU A 85 -3.06 5.44 14.36
N GLU A 86 -1.89 4.96 14.80
CA GLU A 86 -1.10 5.64 15.85
C GLU A 86 -0.47 6.95 15.35
N VAL A 87 -0.30 7.10 14.02
CA VAL A 87 0.36 8.26 13.39
C VAL A 87 -0.60 9.05 12.50
N TYR A 88 -1.50 8.36 11.80
CA TYR A 88 -2.47 8.97 10.87
C TYR A 88 -3.88 8.99 11.49
N PRO A 89 -4.68 10.06 11.24
CA PRO A 89 -6.02 10.19 11.79
C PRO A 89 -7.03 9.16 11.24
N SER A 90 -6.72 8.53 10.10
CA SER A 90 -7.48 7.41 9.56
C SER A 90 -6.64 6.65 8.54
N PHE A 91 -6.96 5.38 8.30
CA PHE A 91 -6.31 4.59 7.25
C PHE A 91 -6.54 5.19 5.85
N ARG A 92 -7.71 5.79 5.61
CA ARG A 92 -7.99 6.50 4.34
C ARG A 92 -7.08 7.72 4.16
N ALA A 93 -6.79 8.46 5.23
CA ALA A 93 -5.88 9.59 5.18
C ALA A 93 -4.45 9.14 4.84
N PHE A 94 -4.00 8.02 5.42
CA PHE A 94 -2.74 7.38 5.08
C PHE A 94 -2.65 7.01 3.60
N VAL A 95 -3.63 6.26 3.07
CA VAL A 95 -3.64 5.89 1.64
C VAL A 95 -3.64 7.14 0.76
N THR A 96 -4.43 8.16 1.10
CA THR A 96 -4.47 9.43 0.36
C THR A 96 -3.11 10.14 0.37
N ASP A 97 -2.42 10.16 1.51
CA ASP A 97 -1.06 10.70 1.59
C ASP A 97 -0.09 9.91 0.73
N CYS A 98 -0.16 8.57 0.74
CA CYS A 98 0.70 7.71 -0.09
C CYS A 98 0.59 8.04 -1.58
N TYR A 99 -0.62 8.22 -2.09
CA TYR A 99 -0.83 8.64 -3.49
C TYR A 99 -0.34 10.09 -3.73
N ARG A 100 -0.65 11.03 -2.83
CA ARG A 100 -0.26 12.44 -3.00
C ARG A 100 1.25 12.66 -2.96
N SER A 101 1.94 11.95 -2.08
CA SER A 101 3.38 12.09 -1.84
C SER A 101 4.22 11.07 -2.60
N ARG A 102 3.61 10.31 -3.52
CA ARG A 102 4.25 9.23 -4.30
C ARG A 102 4.81 8.08 -3.46
N LYS A 103 4.57 8.04 -2.14
CA LYS A 103 4.95 6.92 -1.28
C LYS A 103 4.16 5.63 -1.60
N ILE A 104 3.17 5.71 -2.48
CA ILE A 104 2.54 4.52 -3.07
C ILE A 104 3.59 3.56 -3.68
N TYR A 105 4.68 4.08 -4.26
CA TYR A 105 5.76 3.27 -4.85
C TYR A 105 6.44 2.32 -3.87
N PHE A 106 6.49 2.66 -2.57
CA PHE A 106 6.98 1.75 -1.55
C PHE A 106 6.19 0.42 -1.53
N PHE A 107 4.86 0.48 -1.61
CA PHE A 107 4.04 -0.73 -1.63
C PHE A 107 4.15 -1.48 -2.96
N ILE A 108 4.35 -0.75 -4.06
CA ILE A 108 4.61 -1.32 -5.38
C ILE A 108 5.88 -2.18 -5.35
N GLU A 109 6.98 -1.61 -4.84
CA GLU A 109 8.26 -2.29 -4.73
C GLU A 109 8.15 -3.52 -3.82
N ASN A 110 7.51 -3.41 -2.65
CA ASN A 110 7.28 -4.55 -1.76
C ASN A 110 6.50 -5.70 -2.43
N VAL A 111 5.44 -5.40 -3.17
CA VAL A 111 4.66 -6.42 -3.90
C VAL A 111 5.50 -7.03 -5.02
N TYR A 112 6.19 -6.19 -5.80
CA TYR A 112 7.03 -6.64 -6.90
C TYR A 112 8.15 -7.56 -6.41
N GLU A 113 8.91 -7.15 -5.40
CA GLU A 113 9.97 -7.94 -4.79
C GLU A 113 9.43 -9.28 -4.27
N TYR A 114 8.29 -9.25 -3.57
CA TYR A 114 7.70 -10.48 -3.05
C TYR A 114 7.30 -11.46 -4.15
N VAL A 115 6.62 -10.99 -5.21
CA VAL A 115 6.19 -11.83 -6.33
C VAL A 115 7.39 -12.37 -7.11
N MET A 116 8.41 -11.53 -7.36
CA MET A 116 9.61 -11.94 -8.08
C MET A 116 10.47 -12.93 -7.30
N LEU A 117 10.58 -12.77 -5.97
CA LEU A 117 11.36 -13.66 -5.11
C LEU A 117 10.70 -15.02 -4.90
N ILE A 118 9.36 -15.11 -4.95
CA ILE A 118 8.64 -16.39 -4.83
C ILE A 118 8.67 -17.21 -6.11
N ASN A 119 8.82 -16.56 -7.26
CA ASN A 119 8.88 -17.21 -8.57
C ASN A 119 10.31 -17.66 -8.96
N CYS A 120 11.28 -17.61 -8.03
CA CYS A 120 12.63 -18.17 -8.19
C CYS A 120 12.79 -19.45 -7.36
#